data_AF-A0A7S1CXL8-F1
#
_entry.id   AF-A0A7S1CXL8-F1
#
_cell.length_a   1.000
_cell.length_b   1.000
_cell.length_c   1.000
_cell.angle_alpha   90.00
_cell.angle_beta   90.00
_cell.angle_gamma   90.00
#
_symmetry.space_group_name_H-M   'P 1'
#
loop_
_entity.id
_entity.type
_entity.pdbx_description
1 polymer ?
#
loop_
_entity_poly.entity_id
_entity_poly.type
_entity_poly.pdbx_seq_one_letter_code
_entity_poly.pdbx_strand_id
1 'polypeptide(L)'
;VSSSNAVLQASSASLLKTETSIGADEFEEFDFRDKRPTDDDSDQPENVEEEVTLVFGIKEAKAMLNFCSQNRVDEDLRLAISFHWGGKPIIFETETPCFKAELIMATLDHKLLGGVRPTKRSSQQRSTTSG
;
A
#
# COMPACT_ATOMS: atom_id res chain seq x y z
N VAL A 1 33.29 -13.05 20.56
CA VAL A 1 32.61 -11.75 20.38
C VAL A 1 31.16 -12.07 20.07
N SER A 2 30.25 -11.89 21.03
CA SER A 2 28.84 -12.25 20.89
C SER A 2 28.09 -11.05 20.34
N SER A 3 27.67 -11.11 19.08
CA SER A 3 26.85 -10.07 18.45
C SER A 3 25.41 -10.21 18.94
N SER A 4 25.09 -9.57 20.06
CA SER A 4 23.71 -9.45 20.53
C SER A 4 22.95 -8.57 19.53
N ASN A 5 22.09 -9.18 18.71
CA ASN A 5 21.17 -8.45 17.86
C ASN A 5 20.25 -7.59 18.74
N ALA A 6 20.14 -6.29 18.42
CA ALA A 6 19.20 -5.41 19.09
C ALA A 6 17.77 -5.84 18.68
N VAL A 7 17.08 -6.55 19.57
CA VAL A 7 15.65 -6.79 19.45
C VAL A 7 14.96 -5.51 19.92
N LEU A 8 14.57 -4.65 18.97
CA LEU A 8 13.73 -3.50 19.24
C LEU A 8 12.33 -4.03 19.59
N GLN A 9 12.06 -4.18 20.88
CA GLN A 9 10.69 -4.38 21.35
C GLN A 9 9.95 -3.06 21.17
N ALA A 10 9.02 -3.03 20.21
CA ALA A 10 8.13 -1.90 20.02
C ALA A 10 7.31 -1.72 21.31
N SER A 11 7.72 -0.77 22.15
CA SER A 11 6.99 -0.37 23.33
C SER A 11 5.68 0.27 22.88
N SER A 12 4.57 -0.43 23.12
CA SER A 12 3.19 0.06 23.23
C SER A 12 2.97 1.47 22.67
N ALA A 13 3.17 1.64 21.35
CA ALA A 13 3.01 2.94 20.73
C ALA A 13 1.51 3.26 20.81
N SER A 14 1.17 4.37 21.44
CA SER A 14 -0.18 4.91 21.49
C SER A 14 -0.82 4.79 20.11
N LEU A 15 -2.08 4.35 20.06
CA LEU A 15 -2.95 4.23 18.87
C LEU A 15 -3.04 5.55 18.09
N LEU A 16 -1.96 5.96 17.44
CA LEU A 16 -2.03 6.86 16.30
C LEU A 16 -2.65 6.02 15.21
N LYS A 17 -3.89 6.34 14.86
CA LYS A 17 -4.62 5.71 13.77
C LYS A 17 -3.91 6.05 12.45
N THR A 18 -2.86 5.30 12.13
CA THR A 18 -2.04 5.43 10.91
C THR A 18 -2.43 4.40 9.84
N GLU A 19 -3.52 3.67 10.07
CA GLU A 19 -4.12 2.74 9.13
C GLU A 19 -5.07 3.49 8.19
N THR A 20 -4.85 3.33 6.89
CA THR A 20 -5.70 3.87 5.82
C THR A 20 -6.06 2.72 4.89
N SER A 21 -7.35 2.52 4.64
CA SER A 21 -7.85 1.53 3.67
C SER A 21 -8.37 2.29 2.45
N ILE A 22 -7.88 1.92 1.26
CA ILE A 22 -8.24 2.54 -0.02
C ILE A 22 -8.89 1.46 -0.88
N GLY A 23 -10.09 1.72 -1.39
CA GLY A 23 -10.75 0.84 -2.37
C GLY A 23 -10.19 1.00 -3.77
N ALA A 24 -10.24 -0.05 -4.59
CA ALA A 24 -9.84 0.03 -6.00
C ALA A 24 -10.68 1.03 -6.80
N ASP A 25 -11.92 1.28 -6.37
CA ASP A 25 -12.85 2.28 -6.92
C ASP A 25 -12.44 3.74 -6.63
N GLU A 26 -11.45 3.96 -5.77
CA GLU A 26 -10.92 5.30 -5.46
C GLU A 26 -9.81 5.74 -6.45
N PHE A 27 -9.38 4.86 -7.36
CA PHE A 27 -8.35 5.16 -8.37
C PHE A 27 -8.97 5.52 -9.74
N GLU A 28 -8.35 6.46 -10.47
CA GLU A 28 -8.76 6.82 -11.84
C GLU A 28 -8.54 5.67 -12.83
N GLU A 29 -7.41 4.97 -12.68
CA GLU A 29 -7.02 3.81 -13.46
C GLU A 29 -6.36 2.77 -12.55
N PHE A 30 -6.63 1.49 -12.80
CA PHE A 30 -6.09 0.37 -12.05
C PHE A 30 -5.83 -0.82 -12.99
N ASP A 31 -4.64 -1.43 -12.87
CA ASP A 31 -4.22 -2.62 -13.64
C ASP A 31 -3.77 -3.72 -12.67
N PHE A 32 -4.46 -4.88 -12.71
CA PHE A 32 -4.08 -6.07 -11.94
C PHE A 32 -3.32 -7.05 -12.81
N ARG A 33 -2.02 -7.21 -12.53
CA ARG A 33 -1.15 -8.14 -13.26
C ARG A 33 -0.89 -9.39 -12.45
N ASP A 34 -1.66 -10.42 -12.72
CA ASP A 34 -1.39 -11.75 -12.21
C ASP A 34 -0.27 -12.43 -13.02
N LYS A 35 0.96 -12.35 -12.51
CA LYS A 35 2.13 -13.02 -13.09
C LYS A 35 2.65 -14.15 -12.17
N ARG A 36 1.74 -14.90 -11.55
CA ARG A 36 2.09 -16.01 -10.64
C ARG A 36 2.96 -17.06 -11.32
N PRO A 37 4.14 -17.39 -10.75
CA PRO A 37 4.72 -18.72 -10.93
C PRO A 37 3.77 -19.74 -10.29
N THR A 38 3.60 -20.92 -10.89
CA THR A 38 2.67 -21.95 -10.43
C THR A 38 2.95 -22.54 -9.04
N ASP A 39 4.03 -22.12 -8.38
CA ASP A 39 4.51 -22.73 -7.14
C ASP A 39 4.71 -21.68 -6.02
N ASP A 40 3.82 -21.75 -5.03
CA ASP A 40 4.13 -21.65 -3.58
C ASP A 40 4.41 -20.27 -2.93
N ASP A 41 3.49 -19.31 -3.06
CA ASP A 41 3.36 -18.19 -2.10
C ASP A 41 1.97 -18.26 -1.41
N SER A 42 1.91 -18.82 -0.20
CA SER A 42 0.67 -19.07 0.57
C SER A 42 -0.06 -17.82 1.10
N ASP A 43 0.50 -16.63 0.86
CA ASP A 43 0.01 -15.35 1.41
C ASP A 43 -0.39 -14.34 0.34
N GLN A 44 -0.40 -14.78 -0.92
CA GLN A 44 -0.86 -13.97 -2.03
C GLN A 44 -2.40 -13.94 -2.06
N PRO A 45 -3.03 -12.78 -2.30
CA PRO A 45 -4.47 -12.71 -2.52
C PRO A 45 -4.90 -13.54 -3.73
N GLU A 46 -6.02 -14.26 -3.64
CA GLU A 46 -6.51 -15.11 -4.73
C GLU A 46 -7.02 -14.27 -5.92
N ASN A 47 -7.51 -13.05 -5.65
CA ASN A 47 -8.06 -12.13 -6.63
C ASN A 47 -7.93 -10.66 -6.16
N VAL A 48 -8.29 -9.73 -7.05
CA VAL A 48 -8.21 -8.27 -6.81
C VAL A 48 -9.13 -7.75 -5.70
N GLU A 49 -10.19 -8.48 -5.36
CA GLU A 49 -11.16 -8.06 -4.32
C GLU A 49 -10.65 -8.37 -2.91
N GLU A 50 -9.54 -9.10 -2.79
CA GLU A 50 -8.95 -9.42 -1.50
C GLU A 50 -8.09 -8.28 -0.96
N GLU A 51 -8.21 -8.05 0.35
CA GLU A 51 -7.50 -6.99 1.05
C GLU A 51 -6.00 -7.30 1.13
N VAL A 52 -5.18 -6.37 0.65
CA VAL A 52 -3.71 -6.42 0.79
C VAL A 52 -3.26 -5.41 1.83
N THR A 53 -2.56 -5.88 2.86
CA THR A 53 -1.96 -5.01 3.87
C THR A 53 -0.51 -4.68 3.51
N LEU A 54 -0.22 -3.40 3.31
CA LEU A 54 1.13 -2.88 3.07
C LEU A 54 1.61 -2.08 4.28
N VAL A 55 2.85 -2.34 4.70
CA VAL A 55 3.49 -1.62 5.80
C VAL A 55 4.75 -0.94 5.29
N PHE A 56 4.79 0.39 5.33
CA PHE A 56 5.94 1.19 4.88
C PHE A 56 6.05 2.51 5.66
N GLY A 57 7.17 3.21 5.49
CA GLY A 57 7.45 4.49 6.14
C GLY A 57 6.59 5.64 5.60
N ILE A 58 5.53 6.02 6.32
CA ILE A 58 4.59 7.06 5.84
C ILE A 58 5.21 8.45 5.63
N LYS A 59 6.32 8.78 6.33
CA LYS A 59 6.96 10.11 6.23
C LYS A 59 7.52 10.36 4.82
N GLU A 60 8.11 9.35 4.21
CA GLU A 60 8.71 9.42 2.88
C GLU A 60 7.62 9.54 1.81
N ALA A 61 6.57 8.71 1.91
CA ALA A 61 5.40 8.80 1.05
C ALA A 61 4.73 10.18 1.09
N LYS A 62 4.57 10.75 2.29
CA LYS A 62 4.01 12.11 2.46
C LYS A 62 4.90 13.19 1.85
N ALA A 63 6.22 13.06 1.97
CA ALA A 63 7.15 14.01 1.37
C ALA A 63 7.03 14.01 -0.17
N MET A 64 6.94 12.83 -0.78
CA MET A 64 6.70 12.67 -2.22
C MET A 64 5.36 13.27 -2.65
N LEU A 65 4.27 12.92 -1.97
CA LEU A 65 2.93 13.46 -2.27
C LEU A 65 2.91 14.99 -2.19
N ASN A 66 3.54 15.56 -1.16
CA ASN A 66 3.63 17.00 -0.98
C ASN A 66 4.45 17.65 -2.11
N PHE A 67 5.62 17.09 -2.44
CA PHE A 67 6.44 17.56 -3.57
C PHE A 67 5.63 17.58 -4.87
N CYS A 68 4.92 16.49 -5.17
CA CYS A 68 4.13 16.39 -6.39
C CYS A 68 2.96 17.38 -6.41
N SER A 69 2.31 17.62 -5.25
CA SER A 69 1.20 18.57 -5.14
C SER A 69 1.61 20.04 -5.37
N GLN A 70 2.86 20.40 -5.03
CA GLN A 70 3.37 21.76 -5.15
C GLN A 70 3.88 22.10 -6.55
N ASN A 71 4.24 21.09 -7.35
CA ASN A 71 4.80 21.26 -8.69
C ASN A 71 3.74 21.13 -9.80
N ARG A 72 2.45 21.32 -9.48
CA ARG A 72 1.37 21.38 -10.47
C ARG A 72 1.39 22.75 -11.15
N VAL A 73 1.87 22.80 -12.40
CA VAL A 73 1.87 24.05 -13.16
C VAL A 73 0.59 24.23 -13.95
N ASP A 74 0.02 23.20 -14.59
CA ASP A 74 -1.24 23.37 -15.37
C ASP A 74 -2.04 22.06 -15.62
N GLU A 75 -1.61 20.91 -15.08
CA GLU A 75 -2.23 19.60 -15.35
C GLU A 75 -2.58 18.84 -14.06
N ASP A 76 -3.54 17.91 -14.19
CA ASP A 76 -3.86 16.96 -13.13
C ASP A 76 -2.66 16.05 -12.87
N LEU A 77 -2.05 16.17 -11.69
CA LEU A 77 -0.95 15.30 -11.28
C LEU A 77 -1.43 13.85 -11.25
N ARG A 78 -0.83 13.04 -12.12
CA ARG A 78 -0.96 11.58 -12.11
C ARG A 78 0.15 10.98 -11.27
N LEU A 79 -0.24 10.33 -10.19
CA LEU A 79 0.63 9.51 -9.36
C LEU A 79 0.19 8.06 -9.53
N ALA A 80 1.07 7.21 -10.03
CA ALA A 80 0.86 5.78 -10.05
C ALA A 80 1.55 5.12 -8.85
N ILE A 81 0.89 4.13 -8.27
CA ILE A 81 1.39 3.34 -7.15
C ILE A 81 1.44 1.89 -7.61
N SER A 82 2.64 1.33 -7.67
CA SER A 82 2.88 -0.07 -8.02
C SER A 82 3.36 -0.82 -6.78
N PHE A 83 2.72 -1.93 -6.44
CA PHE A 83 3.11 -2.76 -5.30
C PHE A 83 2.87 -4.24 -5.60
N HIS A 84 3.51 -5.09 -4.81
CA HIS A 84 3.18 -6.51 -4.72
C HIS A 84 2.72 -6.83 -3.28
N TRP A 85 2.30 -8.06 -3.05
CA TRP A 85 2.06 -8.58 -1.69
C TRP A 85 3.35 -8.52 -0.85
N GLY A 86 3.18 -8.59 0.47
CA GLY A 86 4.16 -8.15 1.48
C GLY A 86 5.61 -8.62 1.26
N GLY A 87 6.56 -7.73 1.56
CA GLY A 87 8.00 -8.00 1.49
C GLY A 87 8.68 -7.55 0.18
N LYS A 88 7.90 -7.18 -0.83
CA LYS A 88 8.40 -6.54 -2.06
C LYS A 88 8.27 -5.01 -1.98
N PRO A 89 9.15 -4.24 -2.64
CA PRO A 89 9.05 -2.79 -2.62
C PRO A 89 7.73 -2.25 -3.17
N ILE A 90 7.26 -1.15 -2.59
CA ILE A 90 6.21 -0.29 -3.17
C ILE A 90 6.89 0.85 -3.92
N ILE A 91 6.35 1.19 -5.08
CA ILE A 91 6.86 2.19 -6.00
C ILE A 91 5.80 3.26 -6.19
N PHE A 92 6.18 4.52 -6.00
CA PHE A 92 5.39 5.71 -6.29
C PHE A 92 6.06 6.41 -7.47
N GLU A 93 5.33 6.61 -8.57
CA GLU A 93 5.88 7.22 -9.77
C GLU A 93 4.96 8.34 -10.27
N THR A 94 5.57 9.41 -10.76
CA THR A 94 4.88 10.49 -11.45
C THR A 94 5.73 10.99 -12.60
N GLU A 95 5.07 11.34 -13.69
CA GLU A 95 5.68 11.87 -14.89
C GLU A 95 4.83 13.02 -15.40
N THR A 96 5.46 14.18 -15.56
CA THR A 96 4.87 15.40 -16.12
C THR A 96 5.80 15.93 -17.21
N PRO A 97 5.36 16.88 -18.05
CA PRO A 97 6.25 17.51 -19.02
C PRO A 97 7.47 18.21 -18.41
N CYS A 98 7.37 18.64 -17.14
CA CYS A 98 8.40 19.44 -16.47
C CYS A 98 9.30 18.64 -15.52
N PHE A 99 8.80 17.53 -14.98
CA PHE A 99 9.57 16.69 -14.06
C PHE A 99 9.08 15.24 -14.06
N LYS A 100 9.99 14.34 -13.71
CA LYS A 100 9.72 12.94 -13.39
C LYS A 100 10.26 12.65 -12.01
N ALA A 101 9.50 11.92 -11.20
CA ALA A 101 9.93 11.51 -9.87
C ALA A 101 9.47 10.07 -9.58
N GLU A 102 10.36 9.33 -8.91
CA GLU A 102 10.16 7.94 -8.52
C GLU A 102 10.61 7.76 -7.07
N LEU A 103 9.78 7.14 -6.25
CA LEU A 103 10.08 6.77 -4.87
C LEU A 103 9.84 5.27 -4.69
N ILE A 104 10.93 4.54 -4.42
CA ILE A 104 10.91 3.11 -4.13
C ILE A 104 11.10 2.93 -2.62
N MET A 105 10.14 2.30 -1.95
CA MET A 105 10.20 2.04 -0.51
C MET A 105 10.14 0.55 -0.23
N ALA A 106 10.95 0.11 0.73
CA ALA A 106 10.83 -1.23 1.29
C ALA A 106 9.49 -1.38 2.02
N THR A 107 8.90 -2.57 1.95
CA THR A 107 7.73 -2.93 2.73
C THR A 107 8.10 -3.95 3.80
N LEU A 108 7.43 -3.88 4.95
CA LEU A 108 7.52 -4.88 6.01
C LEU A 108 6.39 -5.90 5.83
N ASP A 109 6.69 -7.18 6.06
CA ASP A 109 5.66 -8.19 6.22
C ASP A 109 4.83 -7.88 7.48
N HIS A 110 3.54 -7.59 7.30
CA HIS A 110 2.61 -7.23 8.37
C HIS A 110 2.47 -8.34 9.43
N LYS A 111 2.77 -9.60 9.10
CA LYS A 111 2.79 -10.72 10.06
C LYS A 111 3.82 -10.52 11.17
N LEU A 112 4.92 -9.82 10.88
CA LEU A 112 5.96 -9.50 11.85
C LEU A 112 5.49 -8.52 12.93
N LEU A 113 4.38 -7.81 12.69
CA LEU A 113 3.83 -6.84 13.62
C LEU A 113 2.86 -7.46 14.65
N GLY A 114 2.54 -8.76 14.55
CA GLY A 114 1.83 -9.52 15.58
C GLY A 114 0.43 -9.00 15.96
N GLY A 115 -0.22 -8.18 15.13
CA GLY A 115 -1.50 -7.55 15.50
C GLY A 115 -2.21 -6.71 14.44
N VAL A 116 -1.67 -6.57 13.23
CA VAL A 116 -2.39 -5.90 12.13
C VAL A 116 -3.39 -6.90 11.56
N ARG A 117 -4.66 -6.77 11.95
CA ARG A 117 -5.75 -7.57 11.38
C ARG A 117 -6.33 -6.81 10.19
N PRO A 118 -6.59 -7.48 9.05
CA PRO A 118 -7.28 -6.86 7.92
C PRO A 118 -8.63 -6.30 8.38
N THR A 119 -8.91 -5.04 8.03
CA THR A 119 -10.18 -4.40 8.37
C THR A 119 -11.25 -4.87 7.39
N LYS A 120 -11.91 -6.00 7.70
CA LYS A 120 -13.05 -6.51 6.93
C LYS A 120 -14.14 -5.43 6.76
N ARG A 121 -14.22 -4.79 5.60
CA ARG A 121 -15.42 -4.04 5.18
C ARG A 121 -16.50 -5.07 4.87
N SER A 122 -17.54 -5.11 5.69
CA SER A 122 -18.76 -5.85 5.36
C SER A 122 -19.46 -5.11 4.22
N SER A 123 -19.41 -5.67 3.02
CA SER A 123 -20.24 -5.26 1.90
C SER A 123 -21.70 -5.48 2.27
N GLN A 124 -22.37 -4.41 2.68
CA GLN A 124 -23.81 -4.41 2.92
C GLN A 124 -24.52 -4.52 1.56
N GLN A 125 -24.88 -5.75 1.20
CA GLN A 125 -25.72 -6.11 0.06
C GLN A 125 -26.98 -5.22 0.04
N ARG A 126 -27.05 -4.26 -0.89
CA ARG A 126 -28.34 -3.65 -1.28
C ARG A 126 -29.08 -4.64 -2.18
N SER A 127 -29.89 -5.49 -1.57
CA SER A 127 -30.98 -6.16 -2.29
C SER A 127 -32.01 -5.10 -2.68
N THR A 128 -31.99 -4.71 -3.95
CA THR A 128 -33.18 -4.14 -4.60
C THR A 128 -33.81 -5.26 -5.41
N THR A 129 -35.00 -5.67 -5.02
CA THR A 129 -35.87 -6.48 -5.88
C THR A 129 -37.22 -5.79 -5.89
N SER A 130 -37.43 -5.04 -6.97
CA SER A 130 -38.72 -4.55 -7.41
C SER A 130 -39.55 -5.72 -7.93
N GLY A 131 -40.81 -5.78 -7.51
CA GLY A 131 -41.86 -6.66 -8.02
C GLY A 131 -43.19 -6.19 -7.47
#